data_AF-A0AAD4D9B9-F1
#
_entry.id   AF-A0AAD4D9B9-F1
#
_cell.length_a   1.000
_cell.length_b   1.000
_cell.length_c   1.000
_cell.angle_alpha   90.00
_cell.angle_beta   90.00
_cell.angle_gamma   90.00
#
_symmetry.space_group_name_H-M   'P 1'
#
loop_
_entity.id
_entity.type
_entity.pdbx_description
1 polymer ?
#
loop_
_entity_poly.entity_id
_entity_poly.type
_entity_poly.pdbx_seq_one_letter_code
_entity_poly.pdbx_strand_id
1 'polypeptide(L)' 'LQIPLVVRLQGTEVDEAKKLIAESGLRIITSDDLDDAASKSVKLSKMVNMAREAKINVSFELPI' A
#
# COMPACT_ATOMS: atom_id res chain seq x y z
N LEU A 1 6.73 7.54 -6.79
CA LEU A 1 5.55 6.76 -7.25
C LEU A 1 4.25 7.45 -6.82
N GLN A 2 3.31 7.66 -7.76
CA GLN A 2 1.93 8.10 -7.46
C GLN A 2 0.94 6.91 -7.38
N ILE A 3 1.41 5.71 -7.72
CA ILE A 3 0.59 4.50 -7.71
C ILE A 3 0.75 3.85 -6.33
N PRO A 4 -0.35 3.53 -5.62
CA PRO A 4 -0.30 2.84 -4.34
C PRO A 4 0.22 1.41 -4.54
N LEU A 5 1.12 0.97 -3.65
CA LEU A 5 1.66 -0.39 -3.68
C LEU A 5 1.17 -1.17 -2.46
N VAL A 6 0.50 -2.30 -2.72
CA VAL A 6 0.06 -3.25 -1.70
C VAL A 6 0.92 -4.50 -1.85
N VAL A 7 1.57 -4.91 -0.76
CA VAL A 7 2.48 -6.07 -0.74
C VAL A 7 2.01 -7.06 0.31
N ARG A 8 1.89 -8.33 -0.10
CA ARG A 8 1.66 -9.44 0.80
C ARG A 8 2.97 -10.15 1.05
N LEU A 9 3.45 -10.11 2.29
CA LEU A 9 4.68 -10.78 2.70
C LEU A 9 4.34 -12.14 3.33
N GLN A 10 4.97 -13.20 2.84
CA GLN A 10 4.84 -14.56 3.36
C GLN A 10 6.19 -15.26 3.24
N GLY A 11 6.56 -16.05 4.25
CA GLY A 11 7.82 -16.79 4.26
C GLY A 11 8.59 -16.60 5.56
N THR A 12 9.91 -16.71 5.48
CA THR A 12 10.85 -16.46 6.57
C THR A 12 11.18 -14.96 6.68
N GLU A 13 11.46 -14.48 7.89
CA GLU A 13 11.88 -13.09 8.15
C GLU A 13 10.89 -12.01 7.69
N VAL A 14 9.58 -12.30 7.81
CA VAL A 14 8.51 -11.33 7.46
C VAL A 14 8.64 -10.04 8.29
N ASP A 15 9.05 -10.15 9.54
CA ASP A 15 9.19 -9.00 10.44
C ASP A 15 10.37 -8.10 10.04
N GLU A 16 11.50 -8.67 9.64
CA GLU A 16 12.63 -7.90 9.10
C GLU A 16 12.26 -7.24 7.77
N ALA A 17 11.54 -7.94 6.89
CA ALA A 17 11.06 -7.38 5.64
C ALA A 17 10.07 -6.22 5.86
N LYS A 18 9.14 -6.34 6.84
CA LYS A 18 8.23 -5.26 7.24
C LYS A 18 9.01 -4.04 7.76
N LYS A 19 10.04 -4.28 8.58
CA LYS A 19 10.90 -3.22 9.13
C LYS A 19 11.69 -2.51 8.03
N LEU A 20 12.29 -3.25 7.11
CA LEU A 20 13.03 -2.69 5.97
C LEU A 20 12.12 -1.82 5.08
N ILE A 21 10.88 -2.26 4.86
CA ILE A 21 9.88 -1.50 4.11
C ILE A 21 9.52 -0.21 4.84
N ALA A 22 9.31 -0.26 6.16
CA ALA A 22 9.01 0.92 6.96
C ALA A 22 10.17 1.93 6.94
N GLU A 23 11.42 1.45 6.97
CA GLU A 23 12.63 2.29 6.92
C GLU A 23 12.95 2.82 5.52
N SER A 24 12.44 2.19 4.45
CA SER A 24 12.72 2.57 3.06
C SER A 24 12.12 3.93 2.64
N GLY A 25 11.23 4.51 3.45
CA GLY A 25 10.49 5.73 3.10
C GLY A 25 9.53 5.54 1.92
N LEU A 26 9.32 4.30 1.47
CA LEU A 26 8.36 3.95 0.44
C LEU A 26 6.98 3.78 1.07
N ARG A 27 5.96 4.34 0.40
CA ARG A 27 4.56 4.20 0.79
C ARG A 27 4.03 2.83 0.36
N ILE A 28 4.34 1.81 1.15
CA ILE A 28 3.96 0.42 0.89
C ILE A 28 2.99 -0.04 1.96
N ILE A 29 1.85 -0.56 1.51
CA ILE A 29 0.82 -1.11 2.38
C ILE A 29 1.08 -2.61 2.50
N THR A 30 1.40 -3.07 3.69
CA THR A 30 1.56 -4.50 3.95
C THR A 30 0.23 -5.12 4.38
N SER A 31 -0.01 -6.34 3.92
CA SER A 31 -1.12 -7.19 4.36
C SER A 31 -0.60 -8.62 4.53
N ASP A 32 -1.13 -9.32 5.52
CA ASP A 32 -0.79 -10.72 5.76
C ASP A 32 -1.76 -11.66 5.00
N ASP A 33 -3.03 -11.25 4.88
CA ASP A 33 -4.08 -11.99 4.19
C ASP A 33 -4.27 -11.60 2.72
N LEU A 34 -4.58 -12.59 1.89
CA LEU A 34 -4.82 -12.38 0.45
C LEU A 34 -6.09 -11.54 0.20
N ASP A 35 -7.18 -11.85 0.90
CA ASP A 35 -8.46 -11.16 0.74
C ASP A 35 -8.39 -9.70 1.21
N ASP A 36 -7.62 -9.45 2.27
CA ASP A 36 -7.36 -8.09 2.76
C ASP A 36 -6.50 -7.30 1.75
N ALA A 37 -5.42 -7.91 1.24
CA ALA A 37 -4.58 -7.29 0.20
C ALA A 37 -5.39 -6.95 -1.06
N ALA A 38 -6.26 -7.87 -1.51
CA ALA A 38 -7.13 -7.66 -2.66
C ALA A 38 -8.14 -6.52 -2.40
N SER A 39 -8.80 -6.54 -1.24
CA SER A 39 -9.78 -5.53 -0.84
C SER A 39 -9.16 -4.12 -0.75
N LYS A 40 -7.97 -4.00 -0.16
CA LYS A 40 -7.22 -2.74 -0.09
C LYS A 40 -6.82 -2.23 -1.47
N SER A 41 -6.29 -3.11 -2.32
CA SER A 41 -5.89 -2.77 -3.69
C SER A 41 -7.05 -2.20 -4.51
N VAL A 42 -8.22 -2.85 -4.46
CA VAL A 42 -9.43 -2.38 -5.16
C VAL A 42 -9.92 -1.03 -4.62
N LYS A 43 -9.96 -0.85 -3.29
CA LYS A 43 -10.35 0.42 -2.66
C LYS A 43 -9.44 1.56 -3.11
N LEU A 44 -8.13 1.35 -3.08
CA LEU A 44 -7.13 2.34 -3.48
C LEU A 44 -7.24 2.68 -4.97
N SER A 45 -7.44 1.69 -5.83
CA SER A 45 -7.67 1.91 -7.27
C SER A 45 -8.87 2.81 -7.52
N LYS A 46 -9.99 2.59 -6.82
CA LYS A 46 -11.18 3.45 -6.92
C LYS A 46 -10.91 4.88 -6.46
N MET A 47 -10.19 5.06 -5.35
CA MET A 47 -9.82 6.37 -4.83
C MET A 47 -8.90 7.13 -5.79
N VAL A 48 -7.91 6.45 -6.38
CA VAL A 48 -7.00 7.06 -7.35
C VAL A 48 -7.74 7.46 -8.63
N ASN A 49 -8.69 6.66 -9.10
CA ASN A 49 -9.51 7.01 -10.26
C ASN A 49 -10.36 8.26 -9.99
N MET A 50 -11.03 8.32 -8.82
CA MET A 50 -11.81 9.49 -8.43
C MET A 50 -10.95 10.75 -8.27
N ALA A 51 -9.75 10.61 -7.70
CA ALA A 51 -8.82 11.72 -7.56
C ALA A 51 -8.24 12.20 -8.90
N ARG A 52 -8.04 11.29 -9.86
CA ARG A 52 -7.64 11.65 -11.23
C ARG A 52 -8.72 12.47 -11.94
N GLU A 53 -9.99 12.09 -11.78
CA GLU A 53 -11.13 12.85 -12.32
C GLU A 53 -11.23 14.25 -11.70
N ALA A 54 -10.98 14.36 -10.39
CA ALA A 54 -10.97 15.62 -9.67
C ALA A 54 -9.67 16.45 -9.84
N LYS A 55 -8.67 15.95 -10.57
CA LYS A 55 -7.31 16.53 -10.68
C LYS A 55 -6.62 16.79 -9.33
N ILE A 56 -6.88 15.94 -8.34
CA ILE A 56 -6.31 16.05 -7.00
C ILE A 56 -5.09 15.13 -6.89
N ASN A 57 -3.96 15.67 -6.44
CA ASN A 57 -2.79 14.87 -6.10
C ASN A 57 -3.02 14.17 -4.75
N VAL A 58 -3.12 12.84 -4.77
CA VAL A 58 -3.29 12.05 -3.54
C VAL A 58 -1.91 11.65 -3.00
N SER A 59 -1.61 12.09 -1.79
CA SER A 59 -0.51 11.59 -0.98
C SER A 59 -1.09 10.75 0.15
N PHE A 60 -0.80 9.45 0.14
CA PHE A 60 -1.21 8.54 1.20
C PHE A 60 -0.15 8.55 2.29
N GLU A 61 -0.51 8.91 3.52
CA GLU A 61 0.33 8.68 4.70
C GLU A 61 -0.22 7.44 5.39
N LEU A 62 0.67 6.48 5.69
CA LEU A 62 0.29 5.28 6.44
C LEU A 62 0.50 5.56 7.92
N PRO A 63 -0.42 5.12 8.80
CA PRO A 63 -0.13 5.05 10.22
C PRO A 63 1.03 4.05 10.38
N ILE A 64 2.16 4.58 10.85
CA ILE A 64 3.36 3.83 11.19
C ILE A 64 3.06 2.87 12.33
#